data_AF-A0A5E6WU86-F1
#
_entry.id   AF-A0A5E6WU86-F1
#
_cell.length_a   1.000
_cell.length_b   1.000
_cell.length_c   1.000
_cell.angle_alpha   90.00
_cell.angle_beta   90.00
_cell.angle_gamma   90.00
#
_symmetry.space_group_name_H-M   'P 1'
#
loop_
_entity.id
_entity.type
_entity.pdbx_description
1 polymer ?
#
loop_
_entity_poly.entity_id
_entity_poly.type
_entity_poly.pdbx_seq_one_letter_code
_entity_poly.pdbx_strand_id
1 'polypeptide(L)' 'MIERSHHKLRKAFGDLLQGAVCKFAANVLDPISVIFEVAIQRGSFASLQVLGVPDIALLTL' A
#
# COMPACT_ATOMS: atom_id res chain seq x y z
N MET A 1 0.71 18.92 4.14
CA MET A 1 -0.04 17.69 3.81
C MET A 1 -0.32 17.75 2.32
N ILE A 2 0.34 16.93 1.51
CA ILE A 2 0.18 16.99 0.04
C ILE A 2 -1.18 16.37 -0.29
N GLU A 3 -2.20 17.20 -0.55
CA GLU A 3 -3.51 16.73 -1.03
C GLU A 3 -3.39 16.24 -2.48
N ARG A 4 -2.93 15.00 -2.65
CA ARG A 4 -3.16 14.26 -3.90
C ARG A 4 -4.51 13.58 -3.78
N SER A 5 -5.47 13.96 -4.62
CA SER A 5 -6.74 13.26 -4.72
C SER A 5 -6.53 11.79 -5.09
N HIS A 6 -7.43 10.90 -4.65
CA HIS A 6 -7.35 9.46 -4.97
C HIS A 6 -7.22 9.19 -6.47
N HIS A 7 -7.85 10.02 -7.31
CA HIS A 7 -7.72 9.93 -8.77
C HIS A 7 -6.28 10.22 -9.24
N LYS A 8 -5.63 11.26 -8.71
CA LYS A 8 -4.23 11.59 -9.05
C LYS A 8 -3.26 10.49 -8.62
N LEU A 9 -3.52 9.82 -7.49
CA LEU A 9 -2.72 8.67 -7.04
C LEU A 9 -2.85 7.47 -7.99
N ARG A 10 -4.08 7.13 -8.41
CA ARG A 10 -4.31 6.07 -9.40
C ARG A 10 -3.60 6.36 -10.73
N LYS A 11 -3.65 7.61 -11.19
CA LYS A 11 -2.94 8.03 -12.41
C LYS A 11 -1.43 7.86 -12.27
N ALA A 12 -0.85 8.39 -11.19
CA ALA A 12 0.59 8.26 -10.93
C ALA A 12 1.04 6.80 -10.82
N PHE A 13 0.22 5.92 -10.23
CA PHE A 13 0.51 4.48 -10.20
C PHE A 13 0.46 3.85 -11.60
N GLY A 14 -0.51 4.24 -12.44
CA GLY A 14 -0.56 3.80 -13.84
C GLY A 14 0.67 4.21 -14.64
N ASP A 15 1.15 5.45 -14.45
CA ASP A 15 2.36 5.95 -15.10
C ASP A 15 3.61 5.14 -14.69
N LEU A 16 3.68 4.69 -13.43
CA LEU A 16 4.75 3.81 -12.94
C LEU A 16 4.72 2.41 -13.56
N LEU A 17 3.54 1.85 -13.83
CA LEU A 17 3.40 0.56 -14.51
C LEU A 17 3.79 0.60 -15.99
N GLN A 18 3.69 1.77 -16.63
CA GLN A 18 4.12 1.98 -18.02
C GLN A 18 5.63 2.25 -18.13
N GLY A 19 6.32 2.46 -17.02
CA GLY A 19 7.76 2.69 -16.98
C GLY A 19 8.59 1.44 -17.28
N ALA A 20 9.80 1.62 -17.78
CA ALA A 20 10.73 0.52 -18.11
C ALA A 20 11.55 0.01 -16.90
N VAL A 21 11.24 0.46 -15.68
CA VAL A 21 12.05 0.20 -14.47
C VAL A 21 11.17 -0.32 -13.34
N CYS A 22 11.59 -1.42 -12.73
CA CYS A 22 10.94 -1.96 -11.54
C CYS A 22 11.16 -1.07 -10.31
N LYS A 23 10.12 -0.90 -9.49
CA LYS A 23 10.17 -0.16 -8.22
C LYS A 23 9.98 -1.11 -7.05
N PHE A 24 10.73 -0.91 -5.98
CA PHE A 24 10.49 -1.60 -4.71
C PHE A 24 9.37 -0.89 -3.96
N ALA A 25 8.26 -1.60 -3.73
CA ALA A 25 7.17 -1.06 -2.94
C ALA A 25 7.51 -1.14 -1.44
N ALA A 26 7.27 -0.04 -0.73
CA ALA A 26 7.37 -0.04 0.73
C ALA A 26 6.14 -0.71 1.35
N ASN A 27 6.34 -1.44 2.43
CA ASN A 27 5.23 -1.97 3.23
C ASN A 27 4.68 -0.83 4.10
N VAL A 28 3.51 -0.32 3.77
CA VAL A 28 2.87 0.78 4.51
C VAL A 28 1.74 0.20 5.34
N LEU A 29 1.83 0.42 6.63
CA LEU A 29 0.99 -0.19 7.67
C LEU A 29 0.06 0.83 8.30
N ASP A 30 0.56 2.05 8.44
CA ASP A 30 -0.10 3.15 9.11
C ASP A 30 0.08 4.45 8.30
N PRO A 31 -0.81 5.45 8.45
CA PRO A 31 -0.72 6.73 7.73
C PRO A 31 0.59 7.49 7.94
N ILE A 32 1.36 7.13 8.98
CA ILE A 32 2.69 7.68 9.28
C ILE A 32 3.76 7.16 8.29
N SER A 33 3.57 5.97 7.71
CA SER A 33 4.55 5.31 6.83
C SER A 33 4.46 5.71 5.34
N VAL A 34 3.57 6.64 4.97
CA VAL A 34 3.32 7.07 3.58
C VAL A 34 4.37 8.10 3.11
N ILE A 35 5.65 7.70 3.06
CA ILE A 35 6.74 8.53 2.50
C ILE A 35 7.52 7.75 1.42
N PHE A 36 6.80 7.02 0.57
CA PHE A 36 7.39 6.22 -0.51
C PHE A 36 6.66 6.42 -1.84
N GLU A 37 7.39 6.23 -2.95
CA GLU A 37 6.88 6.40 -4.33
C GLU A 37 5.76 5.40 -4.67
N VAL A 38 5.86 4.16 -4.17
CA VAL A 38 4.83 3.13 -4.22
C VAL A 38 4.79 2.41 -2.87
N ALA A 39 3.58 2.14 -2.40
CA ALA A 39 3.32 1.46 -1.16
C ALA A 39 2.34 0.31 -1.37
N ILE A 40 2.55 -0.79 -0.65
CA ILE A 40 1.62 -1.93 -0.58
C ILE A 40 1.16 -2.08 0.86
N GLN A 41 -0.15 -2.21 1.04
CA GLN A 41 -0.74 -2.68 2.30
C GLN A 41 -1.01 -4.19 2.14
N ARG A 42 -0.23 -5.01 2.85
CA ARG A 42 -0.33 -6.46 2.73
C ARG A 42 -1.37 -7.02 3.70
N GLY A 43 -2.26 -7.89 3.21
CA GLY A 43 -3.29 -8.56 4.02
C GLY A 43 -2.73 -9.28 5.24
N SER A 44 -1.56 -9.92 5.10
CA SER A 44 -0.90 -10.61 6.22
C SER A 44 -0.53 -9.70 7.38
N PHE A 45 -0.19 -8.45 7.09
CA PHE A 45 0.13 -7.49 8.13
C PHE A 45 -1.13 -6.86 8.73
N ALA A 46 -2.18 -6.69 7.92
CA ALA A 46 -3.50 -6.34 8.42
C ALA A 46 -4.03 -7.41 9.38
N SER A 47 -3.85 -8.70 9.09
CA SER A 47 -4.25 -9.82 9.96
C SER A 47 -3.55 -9.78 11.32
N LEU A 48 -2.25 -9.48 11.31
CA LEU A 48 -1.47 -9.30 12.54
C LEU A 48 -1.89 -8.06 13.33
N GLN A 49 -2.15 -6.94 12.66
CA GLN A 49 -2.48 -5.67 13.33
C GLN A 49 -3.90 -5.67 13.90
N VAL A 50 -4.87 -6.28 13.21
CA VAL A 50 -6.27 -6.28 13.61
C VAL A 50 -6.58 -7.42 14.58
N LEU A 51 -6.02 -8.62 14.35
CA LEU A 51 -6.40 -9.83 15.08
C LEU A 51 -5.24 -10.46 15.88
N GLY A 52 -3.98 -10.09 15.60
CA GLY A 52 -2.82 -10.77 16.19
C GLY A 52 -2.62 -12.21 15.68
N VAL A 53 -3.25 -12.56 14.55
CA VAL A 53 -3.29 -13.93 13.99
C VAL A 53 -2.53 -13.99 12.67
N PRO A 54 -1.87 -15.13 12.33
CA PRO A 54 -1.32 -15.36 10.99
C PRO A 54 -2.36 -15.18 9.88
N ASP A 55 -1.87 -14.90 8.66
CA ASP A 55 -2.70 -14.66 7.48
C ASP A 55 -3.35 -15.94 6.96
N ILE A 56 -4.44 -16.35 7.59
CA ILE A 56 -5.27 -17.51 7.21
C ILE A 56 -6.65 -17.08 6.71
N ALA A 57 -6.73 -15.91 6.09
CA ALA A 57 -7.95 -15.31 5.55
C ALA A 57 -9.09 -15.14 6.58
N LEU A 58 -8.73 -14.84 7.84
CA LEU A 58 -9.71 -14.52 8.89
C LEU A 58 -10.10 -13.03 8.92
N LEU A 59 -9.37 -12.18 8.22
CA LEU A 59 -9.70 -10.77 8.10
C LEU A 59 -10.94 -10.61 7.20
N THR A 60 -11.94 -9.89 7.69
CA THR A 60 -13.13 -9.54 6.91
C THR A 60 -12.87 -8.33 6.00
N LEU A 61 -13.59 -8.24 4.88
CA LEU A 61 -13.55 -7.09 3.95
C LEU A 61 -14.15 -5.84 4.58
#